data_AF-A0AA96HNR1-F1
#
_entry.id   AF-A0AA96HNR1-F1
#
_cell.length_a   1.000
_cell.length_b   1.000
_cell.length_c   1.000
_cell.angle_alpha   90.00
_cell.angle_beta   90.00
_cell.angle_gamma   90.00
#
_symmetry.space_group_name_H-M   'P 1'
#
loop_
_entity.id
_entity.type
_entity.pdbx_description
1 polymer ?
#
loop_
_entity_poly.entity_id
_entity_poly.type
_entity_poly.pdbx_seq_one_letter_code
_entity_poly.pdbx_strand_id
1 'polypeptide(L)'
;MNDISPITQTHSITPQGAQKLKQQGDALLTDARRALDEQDWTQAIASYYPAFCIAETMMNMSRCQNCATRLIRQYLRIGMEYLYCLRKSADDKNAAALMALVKHSLAGRTISQPAEYALAIFHKVAYSPMNEVDAWMQMLFAADESRLHTKH
;
A
#
# COMPACT_ATOMS: atom_id res chain seq x y z
N MET A 1 -8.64 -13.30 46.02
CA MET A 1 -8.27 -13.93 44.73
C MET A 1 -9.09 -13.23 43.67
N ASN A 2 -8.50 -12.26 42.99
CA ASN A 2 -9.16 -11.54 41.89
C ASN A 2 -8.66 -12.15 40.59
N ASP A 3 -9.49 -13.00 39.99
CA ASP A 3 -9.31 -13.45 38.61
C ASP A 3 -9.67 -12.29 37.68
N ILE A 4 -8.64 -11.64 37.13
CA ILE A 4 -8.81 -10.72 36.01
C ILE A 4 -8.35 -11.48 34.77
N SER A 5 -9.28 -12.17 34.13
CA SER A 5 -9.08 -12.70 32.79
C SER A 5 -8.88 -11.52 31.82
N PRO A 6 -7.80 -11.50 31.01
CA PRO A 6 -7.63 -10.45 30.02
C PRO A 6 -8.66 -10.64 28.90
N ILE A 7 -9.53 -9.64 28.76
CA ILE A 7 -10.45 -9.49 27.63
C ILE A 7 -9.61 -9.29 26.37
N THR A 8 -9.28 -10.39 25.70
CA THR A 8 -8.74 -10.33 24.33
C THR A 8 -9.93 -10.24 23.38
N GLN A 9 -10.59 -9.09 23.36
CA GLN A 9 -11.58 -8.79 22.34
C GLN A 9 -10.84 -8.53 21.01
N THR A 10 -10.46 -9.60 20.33
CA THR A 10 -10.22 -9.55 18.88
C THR A 10 -11.56 -9.20 18.23
N HIS A 11 -11.81 -7.91 18.04
CA HIS A 11 -12.90 -7.41 17.20
C HIS A 11 -12.70 -7.98 15.80
N SER A 12 -13.35 -9.11 15.55
CA SER A 12 -13.33 -9.77 14.26
C SER A 12 -14.20 -8.91 13.35
N ILE A 13 -13.57 -8.17 12.43
CA ILE A 13 -14.30 -7.39 11.44
C ILE A 13 -15.22 -8.34 10.66
N THR A 14 -16.50 -8.02 10.62
CA THR A 14 -17.48 -8.82 9.87
C THR A 14 -17.13 -8.78 8.38
N PRO A 15 -17.53 -9.79 7.58
CA PRO A 15 -17.34 -9.75 6.13
C PRO A 15 -17.86 -8.44 5.49
N GLN A 16 -18.94 -7.89 6.02
CA GLN A 16 -19.49 -6.59 5.62
C GLN A 16 -18.55 -5.42 5.96
N GLY A 17 -17.93 -5.44 7.14
CA GLY A 17 -16.93 -4.44 7.53
C GLY A 17 -15.67 -4.51 6.66
N ALA A 18 -15.19 -5.71 6.31
CA ALA A 18 -14.04 -5.90 5.44
C ALA A 18 -14.33 -5.42 4.01
N GLN A 19 -15.54 -5.67 3.52
CA GLN A 19 -15.99 -5.18 2.22
C GLN A 19 -16.10 -3.65 2.19
N LYS A 20 -16.63 -3.03 3.25
CA LYS A 20 -16.71 -1.57 3.36
C LYS A 20 -15.33 -0.93 3.38
N LEU A 21 -14.39 -1.48 4.15
CA LEU A 21 -13.00 -1.01 4.19
C LEU A 21 -12.35 -1.10 2.81
N LYS A 22 -12.55 -2.21 2.09
CA LYS A 22 -12.06 -2.36 0.72
C LYS A 22 -12.61 -1.27 -0.19
N GLN A 23 -13.92 -1.03 -0.18
CA GLN A 23 -14.56 0.00 -1.01
C GLN A 23 -14.02 1.41 -0.69
N GLN A 24 -13.83 1.72 0.59
CA GLN A 24 -13.23 2.99 1.02
C GLN A 24 -11.79 3.13 0.54
N GLY A 25 -10.97 2.08 0.68
CA GLY A 25 -9.61 2.06 0.15
C GLY A 25 -9.56 2.24 -1.37
N ASP A 26 -10.43 1.54 -2.10
CA ASP A 26 -10.50 1.64 -3.57
C ASP A 26 -10.90 3.05 -4.04
N ALA A 27 -11.81 3.72 -3.31
CA ALA A 27 -12.19 5.12 -3.59
C ALA A 27 -11.02 6.09 -3.36
N LEU A 28 -10.33 5.96 -2.22
CA LEU A 28 -9.16 6.79 -1.91
C LEU A 28 -8.02 6.59 -2.92
N LEU A 29 -7.80 5.37 -3.41
CA LEU A 29 -6.81 5.11 -4.47
C LEU A 29 -7.20 5.75 -5.79
N THR A 30 -8.49 5.76 -6.12
CA THR A 30 -8.99 6.45 -7.32
C THR A 30 -8.67 7.95 -7.23
N ASP A 31 -8.97 8.57 -6.08
CA ASP A 31 -8.67 9.98 -5.86
C ASP A 31 -7.17 10.27 -5.86
N ALA A 32 -6.36 9.42 -5.22
CA ALA A 32 -4.92 9.57 -5.16
C ALA A 32 -4.26 9.48 -6.53
N ARG A 33 -4.72 8.55 -7.38
CA ARG A 33 -4.20 8.36 -8.74
C ARG A 33 -4.60 9.48 -9.67
N ARG A 34 -5.85 9.96 -9.59
CA ARG A 34 -6.26 11.17 -10.31
C ARG A 34 -5.37 12.37 -9.94
N ALA A 35 -5.13 12.61 -8.66
CA ALA A 35 -4.24 13.68 -8.22
C ALA A 35 -2.78 13.46 -8.67
N LEU A 36 -2.31 12.20 -8.71
CA LEU A 36 -1.01 11.84 -9.25
C LEU A 36 -0.90 12.19 -10.75
N ASP A 37 -1.93 11.87 -11.54
CA ASP A 37 -1.97 12.17 -12.97
C ASP A 37 -1.99 13.69 -13.23
N GLU A 38 -2.67 14.44 -12.37
CA GLU A 38 -2.68 15.90 -12.35
C GLU A 38 -1.39 16.52 -11.78
N GLN A 39 -0.46 15.70 -11.29
CA GLN A 39 0.77 16.11 -10.59
C GLN A 39 0.53 16.97 -9.33
N ASP A 40 -0.67 16.88 -8.75
CA ASP A 40 -0.97 17.46 -7.45
C ASP A 40 -0.45 16.51 -6.35
N TRP A 41 0.85 16.63 -6.06
CA TRP A 41 1.52 15.78 -5.08
C TRP A 41 0.92 15.90 -3.69
N THR A 42 0.47 17.09 -3.29
CA THR A 42 -0.12 17.34 -1.97
C THR A 42 -1.41 16.56 -1.81
N GLN A 43 -2.32 16.67 -2.79
CA GLN A 43 -3.59 15.95 -2.77
C GLN A 43 -3.38 14.44 -2.93
N ALA A 44 -2.43 14.02 -3.79
CA ALA A 44 -2.09 12.62 -3.95
C ALA A 44 -1.61 12.02 -2.62
N ILE A 45 -0.70 12.69 -1.91
CA ILE A 45 -0.22 12.27 -0.57
C ILE A 45 -1.38 12.17 0.42
N ALA A 46 -2.27 13.18 0.45
CA ALA A 46 -3.41 13.22 1.35
C ALA A 46 -4.39 12.05 1.15
N SER A 47 -4.53 11.56 -0.09
CA SER A 47 -5.37 10.39 -0.42
C SER A 47 -4.62 9.05 -0.30
N TYR A 48 -3.32 9.00 -0.63
CA TYR A 48 -2.52 7.78 -0.53
C TYR A 48 -2.30 7.33 0.90
N TYR A 49 -2.06 8.26 1.84
CA TYR A 49 -1.85 7.91 3.24
C TYR A 49 -3.00 7.09 3.85
N PRO A 50 -4.28 7.55 3.83
CA PRO A 50 -5.37 6.76 4.37
C PRO A 50 -5.62 5.47 3.56
N ALA A 51 -5.42 5.47 2.24
CA ALA A 51 -5.52 4.25 1.44
C ALA A 51 -4.49 3.19 1.87
N PHE A 52 -3.25 3.64 2.13
CA PHE A 52 -2.17 2.80 2.64
C PHE A 52 -2.49 2.21 4.02
N CYS A 53 -3.01 3.02 4.94
CA CYS A 53 -3.45 2.54 6.27
C CYS A 53 -4.58 1.51 6.18
N ILE A 54 -5.53 1.68 5.26
CA ILE A 54 -6.58 0.68 5.01
C ILE A 54 -5.96 -0.62 4.48
N ALA A 55 -5.03 -0.54 3.53
CA ALA A 55 -4.37 -1.72 2.98
C ALA A 55 -3.57 -2.48 4.05
N GLU A 56 -2.88 -1.77 4.95
CA GLU A 56 -2.19 -2.34 6.10
C GLU A 56 -3.16 -3.07 7.04
N THR A 57 -4.28 -2.43 7.35
CA THR A 57 -5.33 -3.00 8.21
C THR A 57 -5.87 -4.29 7.58
N MET A 58 -6.20 -4.26 6.28
CA MET A 58 -6.69 -5.43 5.55
C MET A 58 -5.67 -6.57 5.53
N MET A 59 -4.39 -6.25 5.30
CA MET A 59 -3.28 -7.22 5.35
C MET A 59 -3.19 -7.88 6.73
N ASN A 60 -3.27 -7.09 7.81
CA ASN A 60 -3.15 -7.56 9.19
C ASN A 60 -4.33 -8.44 9.63
N MET A 61 -5.51 -8.22 9.06
CA MET A 61 -6.71 -9.01 9.38
C MET A 61 -6.82 -10.32 8.60
N SER A 62 -6.01 -10.52 7.57
CA SER A 62 -6.13 -11.70 6.72
C SER A 62 -5.68 -12.97 7.44
N ARG A 63 -6.60 -13.92 7.59
CA ARG A 63 -6.32 -15.25 8.17
C ARG A 63 -6.01 -16.32 7.12
N CYS A 64 -6.23 -16.01 5.84
CA CYS A 64 -5.98 -16.92 4.72
C CYS A 64 -4.65 -16.56 4.03
N GLN A 65 -3.74 -17.53 3.88
CA GLN A 65 -2.40 -17.32 3.33
C GLN A 65 -2.43 -16.77 1.89
N ASN A 66 -3.34 -17.26 1.04
CA ASN A 66 -3.49 -16.79 -0.34
C ASN A 66 -4.02 -15.34 -0.38
N CYS A 67 -4.98 -15.01 0.48
CA CYS A 67 -5.49 -13.65 0.62
C CYS A 67 -4.40 -12.70 1.17
N ALA A 68 -3.65 -13.15 2.18
CA ALA A 68 -2.55 -12.39 2.78
C ALA A 68 -1.49 -12.05 1.73
N THR A 69 -1.09 -13.01 0.90
CA THR A 69 -0.13 -12.78 -0.19
C THR A 69 -0.62 -11.70 -1.17
N ARG A 70 -1.89 -11.75 -1.59
CA ARG A 70 -2.47 -10.73 -2.48
C ARG A 70 -2.51 -9.36 -1.81
N LEU A 71 -2.89 -9.32 -0.53
CA LEU A 71 -2.99 -8.07 0.24
C LEU A 71 -1.63 -7.44 0.51
N ILE A 72 -0.59 -8.24 0.77
CA ILE A 72 0.80 -7.75 0.91
C ILE A 72 1.27 -7.10 -0.39
N ARG A 73 1.00 -7.71 -1.55
CA ARG A 73 1.35 -7.10 -2.84
C ARG A 73 0.59 -5.79 -3.07
N GLN A 74 -0.69 -5.74 -2.71
CA GLN A 74 -1.48 -4.52 -2.83
C GLN A 74 -0.96 -3.43 -1.89
N TYR A 75 -0.66 -3.78 -0.63
CA TYR A 75 -0.04 -2.89 0.35
C TYR A 75 1.28 -2.31 -0.15
N LEU A 76 2.18 -3.16 -0.66
CA LEU A 76 3.46 -2.73 -1.24
C LEU A 76 3.26 -1.87 -2.49
N ARG A 77 2.29 -2.20 -3.35
CA ARG A 77 1.98 -1.40 -4.54
C ARG A 77 1.52 0.01 -4.18
N ILE A 78 0.60 0.12 -3.23
CA ILE A 78 0.13 1.42 -2.73
C ILE A 78 1.27 2.16 -2.05
N GLY A 79 2.10 1.46 -1.27
CA GLY A 79 3.30 2.01 -0.66
C GLY A 79 4.28 2.57 -1.70
N MET A 80 4.49 1.89 -2.83
CA MET A 80 5.34 2.39 -3.92
C MET A 80 4.80 3.67 -4.54
N GLU A 81 3.51 3.72 -4.87
CA GLU A 81 2.85 4.93 -5.41
C GLU A 81 2.91 6.09 -4.40
N TYR A 82 2.64 5.81 -3.13
CA TYR A 82 2.70 6.81 -2.07
C TYR A 82 4.13 7.35 -1.87
N LEU A 83 5.11 6.44 -1.77
CA LEU A 83 6.52 6.80 -1.63
C LEU A 83 7.02 7.62 -2.81
N TYR A 84 6.58 7.29 -4.03
CA TYR A 84 6.86 8.08 -5.21
C TYR A 84 6.37 9.52 -5.05
N CYS A 85 5.11 9.73 -4.64
CA CYS A 85 4.59 11.08 -4.39
C CYS A 85 5.36 11.84 -3.31
N LEU A 86 5.69 11.18 -2.19
CA LEU A 86 6.49 11.77 -1.11
C LEU A 86 7.87 12.23 -1.62
N ARG A 87 8.52 11.43 -2.47
CA ARG A 87 9.80 11.80 -3.08
C ARG A 87 9.66 12.95 -4.08
N LYS A 88 8.60 12.97 -4.90
CA LYS A 88 8.31 14.10 -5.82
C LYS A 88 8.07 15.40 -5.07
N SER A 89 7.48 15.35 -3.88
CA SER A 89 7.25 16.51 -3.02
C SER A 89 8.44 16.86 -2.10
N ALA A 90 9.58 16.15 -2.22
CA ALA A 90 10.74 16.29 -1.34
C ALA A 90 10.41 16.12 0.17
N ASP A 91 9.42 15.29 0.51
CA ASP A 91 9.05 14.97 1.89
C ASP A 91 9.84 13.76 2.41
N ASP A 92 11.14 13.95 2.58
CA ASP A 92 12.08 12.90 2.99
C ASP A 92 11.75 12.29 4.36
N LYS A 93 11.17 13.11 5.26
CA LYS A 93 10.78 12.67 6.60
C LYS A 93 9.69 11.62 6.53
N ASN A 94 8.61 11.90 5.80
CA ASN A 94 7.51 10.95 5.68
C ASN A 94 7.89 9.76 4.78
N ALA A 95 8.76 9.96 3.79
CA ALA A 95 9.32 8.85 3.01
C ALA A 95 10.11 7.85 3.90
N ALA A 96 10.96 8.37 4.80
CA ALA A 96 11.70 7.54 5.75
C ALA A 96 10.77 6.84 6.76
N ALA A 97 9.73 7.54 7.24
CA ALA A 97 8.73 6.95 8.13
C ALA A 97 7.96 5.80 7.45
N LEU A 98 7.56 5.98 6.19
CA LEU A 98 6.89 4.95 5.39
C LEU A 98 7.77 3.71 5.21
N MET A 99 9.07 3.89 4.94
CA MET A 99 10.02 2.79 4.84
C MET A 99 10.12 1.99 6.14
N ALA A 100 10.23 2.69 7.28
CA ALA A 100 10.28 2.06 8.59
C ALA A 100 8.98 1.29 8.90
N LEU A 101 7.83 1.87 8.54
CA LEU A 101 6.52 1.26 8.73
C LEU A 101 6.36 -0.02 7.90
N VAL A 102 6.68 0.01 6.60
CA VAL A 102 6.63 -1.18 5.73
C VAL A 102 7.53 -2.29 6.28
N LYS A 103 8.75 -1.95 6.69
CA LYS A 103 9.68 -2.92 7.30
C LYS A 103 9.10 -3.53 8.57
N HIS A 104 8.51 -2.72 9.44
CA HIS A 104 7.89 -3.19 10.68
C HIS A 104 6.67 -4.07 10.42
N SER A 105 5.76 -3.64 9.54
CA SER A 105 4.51 -4.34 9.23
C SER A 105 4.73 -5.68 8.54
N LEU A 106 5.86 -5.86 7.85
CA LEU A 106 6.26 -7.12 7.23
C LEU A 106 7.21 -7.97 8.08
N ALA A 107 7.69 -7.46 9.22
CA ALA A 107 8.62 -8.18 10.08
C ALA A 107 8.00 -9.49 10.59
N GLY A 108 8.74 -10.60 10.46
CA GLY A 108 8.29 -11.93 10.91
C GLY A 108 7.17 -12.55 10.07
N ARG A 109 6.74 -11.91 8.96
CA ARG A 109 5.78 -12.51 8.03
C ARG A 109 6.50 -13.38 7.01
N THR A 110 6.00 -14.59 6.79
CA THR A 110 6.35 -15.37 5.61
C THR A 110 5.75 -14.68 4.39
N ILE A 111 6.59 -14.03 3.60
CA ILE A 111 6.22 -13.42 2.33
C ILE A 111 6.50 -14.39 1.19
N SER A 112 5.62 -14.41 0.20
CA SER A 112 5.84 -15.22 -1.01
C SER A 112 6.85 -14.53 -1.93
N GLN A 113 7.49 -15.28 -2.82
CA GLN A 113 8.44 -14.73 -3.80
C GLN A 113 7.86 -13.54 -4.61
N PRO A 114 6.59 -13.54 -5.08
CA PRO A 114 6.00 -12.34 -5.68
C PRO A 114 5.94 -11.11 -4.78
N ALA A 115 5.74 -11.30 -3.47
CA ALA A 115 5.74 -10.21 -2.49
C ALA A 115 7.16 -9.73 -2.17
N GLU A 116 8.16 -10.62 -2.17
CA GLU A 116 9.58 -10.26 -2.07
C GLU A 116 10.02 -9.38 -3.23
N TYR A 117 9.63 -9.72 -4.46
CA TYR A 117 9.90 -8.87 -5.62
C TYR A 117 9.26 -7.49 -5.48
N ALA A 118 8.00 -7.41 -5.00
CA ALA A 118 7.34 -6.13 -4.76
C ALA A 118 8.08 -5.30 -3.69
N LEU A 119 8.59 -5.94 -2.63
CA LEU A 119 9.36 -5.27 -1.58
C LEU A 119 10.71 -4.77 -2.12
N ALA A 120 11.38 -5.55 -2.97
CA ALA A 120 12.61 -5.13 -3.62
C ALA A 120 12.40 -3.90 -4.52
N ILE A 121 11.30 -3.85 -5.28
CA ILE A 121 10.94 -2.67 -6.07
C ILE A 121 10.62 -1.48 -5.16
N PHE A 122 9.89 -1.70 -4.06
CA PHE A 122 9.63 -0.66 -3.07
C PHE A 122 10.93 -0.03 -2.51
N HIS A 123 11.94 -0.85 -2.21
CA HIS A 123 13.26 -0.34 -1.82
C HIS A 123 13.93 0.45 -2.94
N LYS A 124 13.85 -0.01 -4.19
CA LYS A 124 14.39 0.73 -5.33
C LYS A 124 13.71 2.10 -5.50
N VAL A 125 12.39 2.17 -5.34
CA VAL A 125 11.65 3.45 -5.35
C VAL A 125 12.11 4.38 -4.24
N ALA A 126 12.59 3.88 -3.10
CA ALA A 126 13.12 4.71 -2.02
C ALA A 126 14.50 5.31 -2.34
N TYR A 127 15.39 4.53 -2.95
CA TYR A 127 16.82 4.84 -2.98
C TYR A 127 17.41 5.11 -4.36
N SER A 128 16.72 4.73 -5.45
CA SER A 128 17.20 5.01 -6.80
C SER A 128 17.11 6.51 -7.14
N PRO A 129 17.94 7.00 -8.07
CA PRO A 129 17.78 8.32 -8.67
C PRO A 129 16.37 8.58 -9.18
N MET A 130 15.86 9.81 -8.99
CA MET A 130 14.44 10.10 -9.27
C MET A 130 14.08 9.94 -10.74
N ASN A 131 15.00 10.20 -11.67
CA ASN A 131 14.82 9.97 -13.11
C ASN A 131 14.61 8.49 -13.46
N GLU A 132 15.28 7.56 -12.77
CA GLU A 132 15.06 6.12 -12.95
C GLU A 132 13.69 5.71 -12.39
N VAL A 133 13.34 6.24 -11.22
CA VAL A 133 12.05 5.97 -10.59
C VAL A 133 10.90 6.51 -11.44
N ASP A 134 11.01 7.74 -11.97
CA ASP A 134 10.03 8.35 -12.88
C ASP A 134 9.78 7.41 -14.08
N ALA A 135 10.84 6.90 -14.72
CA ALA A 135 10.71 5.97 -15.85
C ALA A 135 10.02 4.65 -15.47
N TRP A 136 10.35 4.07 -14.30
CA TRP A 136 9.71 2.85 -13.83
C TRP A 136 8.23 3.07 -13.50
N MET A 137 7.88 4.17 -12.83
CA MET A 137 6.50 4.49 -12.49
C MET A 137 5.66 4.76 -13.74
N GLN A 138 6.21 5.44 -14.75
CA GLN A 138 5.54 5.62 -16.04
C GLN A 138 5.25 4.29 -16.74
N MET A 139 6.23 3.39 -16.82
CA MET A 139 6.02 2.05 -17.40
C MET A 139 4.98 1.26 -16.61
N LEU A 140 4.99 1.38 -15.29
CA LEU A 140 4.05 0.72 -14.40
C LEU A 140 2.61 1.17 -14.65
N PHE A 141 2.38 2.48 -14.78
CA PHE A 141 1.07 3.03 -15.06
C PHE A 141 0.60 2.72 -16.49
N ALA A 142 1.46 2.84 -17.49
CA ALA A 142 1.15 2.45 -18.87
C ALA A 142 0.78 0.96 -18.99
N ALA A 143 1.44 0.09 -18.21
CA ALA A 143 1.11 -1.33 -18.13
C ALA A 143 -0.24 -1.61 -17.45
N ASP A 144 -0.73 -0.72 -16.59
CA ASP A 144 -2.05 -0.84 -15.97
C ASP A 144 -3.16 -0.39 -16.93
N GLU A 145 -2.95 0.70 -17.67
CA GLU A 145 -3.87 1.18 -18.72
C GLU A 145 -4.06 0.15 -19.84
N SER A 146 -2.97 -0.39 -20.35
CA SER A 146 -3.00 -1.37 -21.44
C SER A 146 -3.75 -2.67 -21.06
N ARG A 147 -3.75 -3.06 -19.78
CA ARG A 147 -4.56 -4.18 -19.26
C ARG A 147 -6.06 -3.87 -19.17
N LEU A 148 -6.44 -2.60 -19.08
CA LEU A 148 -7.85 -2.20 -19.13
C LEU A 148 -8.38 -2.31 -20.56
N HIS A 149 -7.56 -1.97 -21.56
CA HIS A 149 -7.94 -2.01 -22.98
C HIS A 149 -7.93 -3.40 -23.63
N THR A 150 -7.24 -4.38 -23.03
CA THR A 150 -7.19 -5.77 -23.55
C THR A 150 -8.32 -6.67 -23.04
N LYS A 151 -9.24 -6.16 -22.20
CA LYS A 151 -10.40 -6.92 -21.67
C LYS A 151 -11.68 -6.75 -22.51
N HIS A 152 -11.55 -6.53 -23.81
CA HIS A 152 -12.66 -6.47 -24.76
C HIS A 152 -12.74 -7.74 -25.61
#